data_AF-A0A1M5NLP5-F1
#
_entry.id   AF-A0A1M5NLP5-F1
#
_cell.length_a   1.000
_cell.length_b   1.000
_cell.length_c   1.000
_cell.angle_alpha   90.00
_cell.angle_beta   90.00
_cell.angle_gamma   90.00
#
_symmetry.space_group_name_H-M   'P 1'
#
loop_
_entity.id
_entity.type
_entity.pdbx_description
1 polymer ?
#
loop_
_entity_poly.entity_id
_entity_poly.type
_entity_poly.pdbx_seq_one_letter_code
_entity_poly.pdbx_strand_id
1 'polypeptide(L)'
;MKSTEEKLLIETIVSFEKTANEMIKLLAVEYQLDLSERFPFAKLMSRQNNLWKGSLNTNWTYWFHGDACDFENLQTKQYLHVIINRESNYGAIDNFYLFKFMQTTDSLKHASEILNSESIFYEVLADLEKKKIVINIDEWPLKTLILNKKYGA
;
A
#
# COMPACT_ATOMS: atom_id res chain seq x y z
N MET A 1 5.90 -7.88 25.13
CA MET A 1 5.87 -8.81 23.97
C MET A 1 4.76 -8.37 23.05
N LYS A 2 4.93 -8.51 21.72
CA LYS A 2 3.86 -8.24 20.74
C LYS A 2 2.80 -9.34 20.81
N SER A 3 1.52 -8.99 20.77
CA SER A 3 0.42 -9.95 20.69
C SER A 3 0.46 -10.69 19.33
N THR A 4 -0.34 -11.75 19.19
CA THR A 4 -0.45 -12.49 17.92
C THR A 4 -1.01 -11.58 16.82
N GLU A 5 -2.07 -10.83 17.13
CA GLU A 5 -2.72 -9.84 16.27
C GLU A 5 -1.73 -8.77 15.80
N GLU A 6 -0.90 -8.26 16.71
CA GLU A 6 0.12 -7.26 16.37
C GLU A 6 1.17 -7.82 15.40
N LYS A 7 1.59 -9.07 15.59
CA LYS A 7 2.56 -9.70 14.67
C LYS A 7 1.96 -9.87 13.28
N LEU A 8 0.71 -10.31 13.21
CA LEU A 8 -0.02 -10.48 11.94
C LEU A 8 -0.24 -9.14 11.23
N LEU A 9 -0.60 -8.08 11.95
CA LEU A 9 -0.76 -6.78 11.33
C LEU A 9 0.58 -6.21 10.84
N ILE A 10 1.67 -6.43 11.56
CA ILE A 10 3.01 -6.02 11.09
C ILE A 10 3.40 -6.80 9.83
N GLU A 11 3.15 -8.11 9.80
CA GLU A 11 3.36 -8.94 8.60
C GLU A 11 2.57 -8.39 7.41
N THR A 12 1.29 -8.07 7.61
CA THR A 12 0.44 -7.42 6.60
C THR A 12 1.03 -6.12 6.09
N ILE A 13 1.48 -5.22 6.97
CA ILE A 13 2.06 -3.93 6.59
C ILE A 13 3.36 -4.12 5.79
N VAL A 14 4.24 -5.04 6.23
CA VAL A 14 5.48 -5.35 5.50
C VAL A 14 5.17 -5.92 4.11
N SER A 15 4.21 -6.84 4.01
CA SER A 15 3.79 -7.41 2.73
C SER A 15 3.18 -6.35 1.82
N PHE A 16 2.36 -5.44 2.36
CA PHE A 16 1.78 -4.31 1.63
C PHE A 16 2.87 -3.39 1.09
N GLU A 17 3.77 -2.91 1.94
CA GLU A 17 4.85 -2.01 1.55
C GLU A 17 5.75 -2.64 0.46
N LYS A 18 6.09 -3.91 0.62
CA LYS A 18 6.86 -4.65 -0.38
C LYS A 18 6.13 -4.71 -1.72
N THR A 19 4.85 -5.09 -1.71
CA THR A 19 4.04 -5.23 -2.94
C THR A 19 3.84 -3.87 -3.62
N ALA A 20 3.58 -2.81 -2.85
CA ALA A 20 3.50 -1.44 -3.34
C ALA A 20 4.78 -1.00 -4.07
N ASN A 21 5.93 -1.21 -3.44
CA ASN A 21 7.21 -0.88 -4.05
C ASN A 21 7.51 -1.71 -5.31
N GLU A 22 7.16 -2.99 -5.32
CA GLU A 22 7.31 -3.85 -6.50
C GLU A 22 6.44 -3.38 -7.67
N MET A 23 5.16 -3.08 -7.42
CA MET A 23 4.25 -2.60 -8.47
C MET A 23 4.66 -1.24 -9.03
N ILE A 24 5.11 -0.31 -8.18
CA ILE A 24 5.63 0.98 -8.63
C ILE A 24 6.90 0.82 -9.47
N LYS A 25 7.83 -0.06 -9.07
CA LYS A 25 9.02 -0.36 -9.87
C LYS A 25 8.66 -0.95 -11.23
N LEU A 26 7.69 -1.86 -11.29
CA LEU A 26 7.20 -2.43 -12.54
C LEU A 26 6.60 -1.34 -13.44
N LEU A 27 5.76 -0.45 -12.90
CA LEU A 27 5.24 0.70 -13.66
C LEU A 27 6.36 1.61 -14.18
N ALA A 28 7.36 1.88 -13.35
CA ALA A 28 8.49 2.71 -13.73
C ALA A 28 9.28 2.10 -14.89
N VAL A 29 9.49 0.79 -14.87
CA VAL A 29 10.15 0.08 -15.98
C VAL A 29 9.29 0.11 -17.24
N GLU A 30 8.00 -0.21 -17.15
CA GLU A 30 7.07 -0.25 -18.28
C GLU A 30 6.99 1.09 -19.02
N TYR A 31 6.92 2.19 -18.26
CA TYR A 31 6.73 3.53 -18.81
C TYR A 31 7.99 4.40 -18.83
N GLN A 32 9.15 3.82 -18.48
CA GLN A 32 10.45 4.50 -18.38
C GLN A 32 10.37 5.76 -17.50
N LEU A 33 9.77 5.63 -16.31
CA LEU A 33 9.64 6.71 -15.36
C LEU A 33 10.91 6.85 -14.52
N ASP A 34 11.35 8.09 -14.30
CA ASP A 34 12.37 8.39 -13.30
C ASP A 34 11.71 8.68 -11.95
N LEU A 35 11.74 7.70 -11.05
CA LEU A 35 11.14 7.81 -9.71
C LEU A 35 11.85 8.85 -8.80
N SER A 36 13.01 9.38 -9.21
CA SER A 36 13.68 10.46 -8.48
C SER A 36 13.12 11.85 -8.79
N GLU A 37 12.30 11.98 -9.84
CA GLU A 37 11.64 13.24 -10.17
C GLU A 37 10.59 13.63 -9.11
N ARG A 38 10.26 14.93 -9.07
CA ARG A 38 9.21 15.45 -8.17
C ARG A 38 7.82 14.88 -8.49
N PHE A 39 7.53 14.62 -9.76
CA PHE A 39 6.23 14.15 -10.24
C PHE A 39 6.37 13.01 -11.26
N PRO A 40 6.89 11.84 -10.84
CA PRO A 40 7.30 10.78 -11.75
C PRO A 40 6.12 10.19 -12.55
N PHE A 41 4.89 10.31 -12.03
CA PHE A 41 3.68 9.79 -12.67
C PHE A 41 2.91 10.82 -13.49
N ALA A 42 3.37 12.08 -13.60
CA ALA A 42 2.61 13.16 -14.24
C ALA A 42 2.19 12.82 -15.67
N LYS A 43 3.06 12.14 -16.42
CA LYS A 43 2.75 11.65 -17.77
C LYS A 43 1.58 10.66 -17.75
N LEU A 44 1.55 9.71 -16.82
CA LEU A 44 0.51 8.68 -16.77
C LEU A 44 -0.83 9.21 -16.27
N MET A 45 -0.81 10.22 -15.39
CA MET A 45 -2.02 10.82 -14.83
C MET A 45 -2.70 11.84 -15.77
N SER A 46 -2.09 12.14 -16.92
CA SER A 46 -2.64 13.10 -17.88
C SER A 46 -3.93 12.58 -18.52
N ARG A 47 -4.99 13.40 -18.52
CA ARG A 47 -6.24 13.11 -19.24
C ARG A 47 -6.08 13.11 -20.75
N GLN A 48 -4.93 13.55 -21.28
CA GLN A 48 -4.69 13.68 -22.72
C GLN A 48 -4.23 12.39 -23.39
N ASN A 49 -3.75 11.39 -22.64
CA ASN A 49 -3.10 10.22 -23.24
C ASN A 49 -3.70 8.85 -22.86
N ASN A 50 -4.80 8.82 -22.09
CA ASN A 50 -5.46 7.59 -21.64
C ASN A 50 -4.55 6.58 -20.91
N LEU A 51 -3.34 6.99 -20.50
CA LEU A 51 -2.39 6.13 -19.78
C LEU A 51 -2.68 6.03 -18.29
N TRP A 52 -3.74 6.69 -17.80
CA TRP A 52 -4.15 6.69 -16.40
C TRP A 52 -4.71 5.34 -15.94
N LYS A 53 -4.93 4.39 -16.86
CA LYS A 53 -5.25 3.00 -16.54
C LYS A 53 -4.72 2.08 -17.62
N GLY A 54 -4.44 0.83 -17.26
CA GLY A 54 -3.95 -0.16 -18.21
C GLY A 54 -3.68 -1.50 -17.58
N SER A 55 -3.00 -2.35 -18.34
CA SER A 55 -2.44 -3.61 -17.85
C SER A 55 -0.95 -3.44 -17.62
N LEU A 56 -0.46 -4.03 -16.54
CA LEU A 56 0.94 -4.13 -16.19
C LEU A 56 1.28 -5.61 -16.22
N ASN A 57 2.20 -6.05 -17.09
CA ASN A 57 2.43 -7.47 -17.39
C ASN A 57 1.12 -8.21 -17.79
N THR A 58 1.10 -9.55 -17.72
CA THR A 58 -0.08 -10.36 -18.11
C THR A 58 -1.16 -10.45 -17.02
N ASN A 59 -0.83 -10.15 -15.77
CA ASN A 59 -1.66 -10.53 -14.63
C ASN A 59 -2.11 -9.34 -13.79
N TRP A 60 -1.53 -8.14 -13.95
CA TRP A 60 -1.94 -6.97 -13.17
C TRP A 60 -2.60 -5.93 -14.05
N THR A 61 -3.56 -5.21 -13.48
CA THR A 61 -4.03 -3.94 -14.00
C THR A 61 -3.59 -2.82 -13.08
N TYR A 62 -3.55 -1.61 -13.61
CA TYR A 62 -3.31 -0.41 -12.82
C TYR A 62 -4.35 0.67 -13.16
N TRP A 63 -4.67 1.52 -12.18
CA TRP A 63 -5.59 2.64 -12.35
C TRP A 63 -5.23 3.82 -11.43
N PHE A 64 -4.72 4.89 -12.03
CA PHE A 64 -4.49 6.18 -11.39
C PHE A 64 -5.79 6.96 -11.16
N HIS A 65 -5.95 7.49 -9.95
CA HIS A 65 -7.06 8.35 -9.56
C HIS A 65 -6.65 9.20 -8.35
N GLY A 66 -7.08 10.47 -8.32
CA GLY A 66 -6.69 11.39 -7.24
C GLY A 66 -5.16 11.44 -7.07
N ASP A 67 -4.69 11.06 -5.89
CA ASP A 67 -3.28 10.96 -5.52
C ASP A 67 -2.79 9.51 -5.31
N ALA A 68 -3.51 8.55 -5.88
CA ALA A 68 -3.25 7.13 -5.73
C ALA A 68 -3.23 6.37 -7.07
N CYS A 69 -2.74 5.13 -7.00
CA CYS A 69 -2.80 4.14 -8.06
C CYS A 69 -3.31 2.82 -7.47
N ASP A 70 -4.41 2.32 -8.02
CA ASP A 70 -4.92 0.98 -7.73
C ASP A 70 -4.24 -0.05 -8.62
N PHE A 71 -3.97 -1.22 -8.06
CA PHE A 71 -3.56 -2.40 -8.78
C PHE A 71 -4.49 -3.57 -8.45
N GLU A 72 -4.86 -4.34 -9.46
CA GLU A 72 -5.61 -5.58 -9.28
C GLU A 72 -4.94 -6.72 -10.04
N ASN A 73 -4.68 -7.82 -9.34
CA ASN A 73 -4.26 -9.05 -9.99
C ASN A 73 -5.46 -9.75 -10.60
N LEU A 74 -5.49 -9.91 -11.92
CA LEU A 74 -6.59 -10.52 -12.65
C LEU A 74 -6.80 -12.00 -12.30
N GLN A 75 -5.73 -12.71 -11.90
CA GLN A 75 -5.77 -14.13 -11.56
C GLN A 75 -6.20 -14.36 -10.10
N THR A 76 -5.56 -13.69 -9.15
CA THR A 76 -5.79 -13.91 -7.70
C THR A 76 -6.84 -12.98 -7.10
N LYS A 77 -7.24 -11.93 -7.83
CA LYS A 77 -8.10 -10.84 -7.32
C LYS A 77 -7.49 -10.07 -6.14
N GLN A 78 -6.18 -10.19 -5.95
CA GLN A 78 -5.43 -9.37 -5.01
C GLN A 78 -5.57 -7.90 -5.40
N TYR A 79 -5.96 -7.08 -4.44
CA TYR A 79 -6.16 -5.65 -4.62
C TYR A 79 -5.15 -4.87 -3.78
N LEU A 80 -4.57 -3.84 -4.37
CA LEU A 80 -3.56 -3.00 -3.76
C LEU A 80 -3.84 -1.53 -4.11
N HIS A 81 -3.94 -0.67 -3.11
CA HIS A 81 -4.06 0.77 -3.30
C HIS A 81 -2.76 1.43 -2.84
N VAL A 82 -2.13 2.20 -3.71
CA VAL A 82 -0.85 2.86 -3.43
C VAL A 82 -0.99 4.36 -3.51
N ILE A 83 -0.71 5.06 -2.42
CA ILE A 83 -0.59 6.52 -2.42
C ILE A 83 0.75 6.90 -3.09
N ILE A 84 0.70 7.72 -4.14
CA ILE A 84 1.85 7.98 -5.02
C ILE A 84 2.49 9.37 -4.83
N ASN A 85 1.91 10.22 -3.98
CA ASN A 85 2.38 11.59 -3.71
C ASN A 85 3.20 11.72 -2.40
N ARG A 86 3.92 10.66 -1.99
CA ARG A 86 4.61 10.58 -0.68
C ARG A 86 6.13 10.37 -0.76
N GLU A 87 6.81 11.06 -1.68
CA GLU A 87 8.28 11.07 -1.77
C GLU A 87 8.91 9.66 -1.68
N SER A 88 8.39 8.72 -2.47
CA SER A 88 8.79 7.29 -2.48
C SER A 88 8.34 6.43 -1.28
N ASN A 89 7.58 6.96 -0.32
CA ASN A 89 6.94 6.17 0.74
C ASN A 89 5.64 5.53 0.22
N TYR A 90 5.76 4.60 -0.73
CA TYR A 90 4.62 3.88 -1.31
C TYR A 90 3.92 2.92 -0.33
N GLY A 91 4.52 2.67 0.83
CA GLY A 91 3.92 1.94 1.96
C GLY A 91 3.04 2.81 2.87
N ALA A 92 2.63 4.00 2.43
CA ALA A 92 1.69 4.83 3.17
C ALA A 92 0.37 4.10 3.41
N ILE A 93 -0.04 4.04 4.67
CA ILE A 93 -1.17 3.24 5.14
C ILE A 93 -2.45 4.06 5.04
N ASP A 94 -3.37 3.57 4.23
CA ASP A 94 -4.79 3.83 4.39
C ASP A 94 -5.44 2.63 5.10
N ASN A 95 -6.21 2.89 6.16
CA ASN A 95 -6.77 1.85 7.01
C ASN A 95 -7.67 0.88 6.24
N PHE A 96 -8.58 1.40 5.42
CA PHE A 96 -9.54 0.60 4.68
C PHE A 96 -8.84 -0.21 3.59
N TYR A 97 -7.92 0.41 2.86
CA TYR A 97 -7.23 -0.28 1.77
C TYR A 97 -6.19 -1.27 2.25
N LEU A 98 -5.53 -1.04 3.39
CA LEU A 98 -4.64 -2.04 3.99
C LEU A 98 -5.43 -3.27 4.46
N PHE A 99 -6.62 -3.05 5.05
CA PHE A 99 -7.53 -4.14 5.40
C PHE A 99 -7.98 -4.93 4.16
N LYS A 100 -8.40 -4.23 3.10
CA LYS A 100 -8.78 -4.86 1.83
C LYS A 100 -7.62 -5.63 1.17
N PHE A 101 -6.40 -5.09 1.22
CA PHE A 101 -5.20 -5.78 0.75
C PHE A 101 -4.99 -7.09 1.49
N MET A 102 -5.07 -7.08 2.82
CA MET A 102 -4.96 -8.29 3.65
C MET A 102 -6.00 -9.35 3.25
N GLN A 103 -7.27 -8.95 3.11
CA GLN A 103 -8.38 -9.84 2.76
C GLN A 103 -8.27 -10.46 1.36
N THR A 104 -7.59 -9.79 0.44
CA THR A 104 -7.47 -10.22 -0.96
C THR A 104 -6.11 -10.85 -1.28
N THR A 105 -5.23 -10.98 -0.29
CA THR A 105 -3.89 -11.54 -0.47
C THR A 105 -3.82 -12.96 0.09
N ASP A 106 -3.67 -13.95 -0.78
CA ASP A 106 -3.68 -15.38 -0.40
C ASP A 106 -2.64 -15.73 0.68
N SER A 107 -1.44 -15.14 0.60
CA SER A 107 -0.38 -15.37 1.59
C SER A 107 -0.68 -14.76 2.96
N LEU A 108 -1.71 -13.95 3.10
CA LEU A 108 -2.17 -13.31 4.34
C LEU A 108 -3.51 -13.87 4.82
N LYS A 109 -3.95 -15.02 4.30
CA LYS A 109 -5.22 -15.63 4.70
C LYS A 109 -5.27 -15.94 6.19
N HIS A 110 -4.17 -16.41 6.79
CA HIS A 110 -4.06 -16.66 8.23
C HIS A 110 -4.24 -15.39 9.06
N ALA A 111 -3.73 -14.24 8.58
CA ALA A 111 -3.94 -12.95 9.21
C ALA A 111 -5.42 -12.52 9.10
N SER A 112 -6.03 -12.72 7.92
CA SER A 112 -7.43 -12.38 7.66
C SER A 112 -8.44 -13.19 8.48
N GLU A 113 -8.12 -14.44 8.83
CA GLU A 113 -8.95 -15.28 9.69
C GLU A 113 -9.03 -14.75 11.14
N ILE A 114 -7.95 -14.13 11.62
CA ILE A 114 -7.83 -13.59 12.99
C ILE A 114 -8.27 -12.12 13.04
N LEU A 115 -7.77 -11.30 12.10
CA LEU A 115 -8.10 -9.89 11.95
C LEU A 115 -9.31 -9.72 11.03
N ASN A 116 -10.40 -10.43 11.30
CA ASN A 116 -11.49 -10.64 10.33
C ASN A 116 -12.52 -9.49 10.24
N SER A 117 -12.36 -8.43 11.03
CA SER A 117 -13.26 -7.28 11.02
C SER A 117 -12.48 -5.98 11.04
N GLU A 118 -13.04 -4.95 10.41
CA GLU A 118 -12.48 -3.59 10.43
C GLU A 118 -12.25 -3.08 11.85
N SER A 119 -13.17 -3.36 12.78
CA SER A 119 -13.04 -2.93 14.18
C SER A 119 -11.78 -3.49 14.84
N ILE A 120 -11.57 -4.82 14.77
CA ILE A 120 -10.39 -5.47 15.35
C ILE A 120 -9.13 -4.96 14.66
N PHE A 121 -9.15 -4.89 13.33
CA PHE A 121 -8.01 -4.44 12.54
C PHE A 121 -7.59 -3.00 12.90
N TYR A 122 -8.55 -2.06 12.98
CA TYR A 122 -8.28 -0.66 13.32
C TYR A 122 -7.84 -0.49 14.79
N GLU A 123 -8.38 -1.28 15.71
CA GLU A 123 -7.93 -1.28 17.11
C GLU A 123 -6.47 -1.69 17.24
N VAL A 124 -6.08 -2.80 16.60
CA VAL A 124 -4.69 -3.29 16.58
C VAL A 124 -3.78 -2.27 15.91
N LEU A 125 -4.22 -1.64 14.80
CA LEU A 125 -3.44 -0.60 14.12
C LEU A 125 -3.20 0.62 15.01
N ALA A 126 -4.23 1.07 15.74
CA ALA A 126 -4.10 2.16 16.69
C ALA A 126 -3.13 1.82 17.83
N ASP A 127 -3.09 0.56 18.28
CA ASP A 127 -2.11 0.10 19.26
C ASP A 127 -0.69 0.06 18.72
N LEU A 128 -0.48 -0.33 17.45
CA LEU A 128 0.82 -0.21 16.79
C LEU A 128 1.29 1.25 16.69
N GLU A 129 0.37 2.18 16.43
CA GLU A 129 0.65 3.63 16.40
C GLU A 129 1.07 4.16 17.79
N LYS A 130 0.32 3.80 18.85
CA LYS A 130 0.68 4.14 20.25
C LYS A 130 2.06 3.62 20.62
N LYS A 131 2.41 2.42 20.16
CA LYS A 131 3.70 1.75 20.40
C LYS A 131 4.83 2.25 19.48
N LYS A 132 4.56 3.22 18.60
CA LYS A 132 5.52 3.78 17.63
C LYS A 132 6.11 2.73 16.67
N ILE A 133 5.37 1.64 16.46
CA ILE A 133 5.68 0.64 15.42
C ILE A 133 5.19 1.15 14.08
N VAL A 134 4.00 1.74 14.05
CA VAL A 134 3.53 2.60 12.97
C VAL A 134 3.71 4.05 13.44
N ILE A 135 4.15 4.93 12.55
CA ILE A 135 4.41 6.34 12.87
C ILE A 135 3.72 7.26 11.87
N ASN A 136 3.21 8.39 12.34
CA ASN A 136 2.80 9.48 11.48
C ASN A 136 4.06 10.27 11.07
N ILE A 137 4.24 10.50 9.77
CA ILE A 137 5.35 11.30 9.22
C ILE A 137 4.94 12.71 8.81
N ASP A 138 3.64 13.02 8.83
CA ASP A 138 3.13 14.36 8.51
C ASP A 138 2.84 15.18 9.77
N GLU A 139 2.83 16.51 9.60
CA GLU A 139 2.34 17.45 10.59
C GLU A 139 0.82 17.59 10.53
N TRP A 140 0.21 17.90 11.68
CA TRP A 140 -1.23 18.18 11.76
C TRP A 140 -1.63 19.33 10.81
N PRO A 141 -2.75 19.26 10.09
CA PRO A 141 -3.85 18.29 10.20
C PRO A 141 -3.69 17.02 9.34
N LEU A 142 -2.56 16.86 8.66
CA LEU A 142 -2.30 15.69 7.81
C LEU A 142 -1.87 14.50 8.67
N LYS A 143 -2.19 13.29 8.19
CA LYS A 143 -1.82 12.04 8.82
C LYS A 143 -1.42 11.04 7.74
N THR A 144 -0.13 10.75 7.65
CA THR A 144 0.41 9.67 6.82
C THR A 144 1.08 8.66 7.72
N LEU A 145 0.45 7.51 7.87
CA LEU A 145 0.98 6.41 8.66
C LEU A 145 1.91 5.55 7.80
N ILE A 146 3.09 5.23 8.33
CA ILE A 146 4.01 4.27 7.72
C ILE A 146 4.55 3.30 8.78
N LEU A 147 5.11 2.17 8.34
CA LEU A 147 5.91 1.33 9.20
C LEU A 147 7.18 2.08 9.63
N ASN A 148 7.45 2.11 10.93
CA ASN A 148 8.70 2.66 11.42
C ASN A 148 9.85 1.74 10.99
N LYS A 149 10.86 2.29 10.30
CA LYS A 149 12.01 1.56 9.74
C LYS A 149 12.77 0.69 10.74
N LYS A 150 12.68 0.98 12.05
CA LYS A 150 13.21 0.10 13.11
C LYS A 150 12.56 -1.29 13.14
N TYR A 151 11.36 -1.42 12.58
CA TYR A 151 10.55 -2.64 12.55
C TYR A 151 10.27 -3.13 11.12
N GLY A 152 10.79 -2.44 10.10
CA GLY A 152 10.87 -2.95 8.73
C GLY A 152 12.03 -3.93 8.57
N ALA A 153 11.92 -4.83 7.59
CA ALA A 153 12.96 -5.79 7.23
C ALA A 153 14.18 -5.12 6.57
#